data_AF-A0A4Y5ZNC1-F1
#
_entry.id   AF-A0A4Y5ZNC1-F1
#
_cell.length_a   1.000
_cell.length_b   1.000
_cell.length_c   1.000
_cell.angle_alpha   90.00
_cell.angle_beta   90.00
_cell.angle_gamma   90.00
#
_symmetry.space_group_name_H-M   'P 1'
#
loop_
_entity.id
_entity.type
_entity.pdbx_description
1 polymer ?
#
loop_
_entity_poly.entity_id
_entity_poly.type
_entity_poly.pdbx_seq_one_letter_code
_entity_poly.pdbx_strand_id
1 'polypeptide(L)' 'MHSGSATLKDACNEALRDWSGSYETAHYMLGTAAGPHPFPTIVREFQRMIGEETKAQILEKRFACRMR' A
#
# COMPACT_ATOMS: atom_id res chain seq x y z
N MET A 1 14.69 26.27 5.24
CA MET A 1 14.07 24.93 5.17
C MET A 1 14.02 24.36 6.56
N HIS A 2 12.89 24.50 7.25
CA HIS A 2 12.69 23.91 8.57
C HIS A 2 11.38 23.13 8.53
N SER A 3 11.45 21.88 8.09
CA SER A 3 10.28 21.01 7.88
C SER A 3 10.30 19.85 8.86
N GLY A 4 9.73 20.11 10.04
CA GLY A 4 9.13 19.07 10.88
C GLY A 4 10.05 18.23 11.77
N SER A 5 9.42 17.26 12.40
CA SER A 5 9.95 16.30 13.38
C SER A 5 10.84 15.20 12.77
N ALA A 6 11.14 15.27 11.46
CA ALA A 6 11.83 14.23 10.70
C ALA A 6 11.17 12.84 10.83
N THR A 7 9.84 12.80 10.93
CA THR A 7 9.07 11.56 11.01
C THR A 7 8.39 11.23 9.69
N LEU A 8 7.90 9.99 9.56
CA LEU A 8 7.19 9.49 8.37
C LEU A 8 6.04 10.42 7.93
N LYS A 9 5.35 11.06 8.89
CA LYS A 9 4.26 11.99 8.61
C LYS A 9 4.73 13.22 7.83
N ASP A 10 5.89 13.76 8.17
CA ASP A 10 6.45 14.94 7.51
C ASP A 10 6.90 14.60 6.08
N ALA A 11 7.49 13.42 5.90
CA ALA A 11 7.84 12.90 4.57
C ALA A 11 6.61 12.72 3.67
N CYS A 12 5.51 12.18 4.19
CA CYS A 12 4.25 12.07 3.44
C CYS A 12 3.69 13.43 3.03
N ASN A 13 3.73 14.42 3.92
CA ASN A 13 3.21 15.76 3.64
C ASN A 13 4.03 16.49 2.56
N GLU A 14 5.36 16.40 2.62
CA GLU A 14 6.22 17.02 1.60
C GLU A 14 6.12 16.32 0.25
N ALA A 15 5.99 14.98 0.23
CA ALA A 15 5.77 14.25 -1.01
C ALA A 15 4.40 14.57 -1.66
N LEU A 16 3.36 14.82 -0.85
CA LEU A 16 2.07 15.32 -1.36
C LEU A 16 2.17 16.75 -1.91
N ARG A 17 2.98 17.62 -1.28
CA ARG A 17 3.22 18.98 -1.79
C ARG A 17 3.97 18.96 -3.12
N ASP A 18 5.03 18.15 -3.21
CA ASP A 18 5.80 17.99 -4.44
C ASP A 18 4.92 17.45 -5.59
N TRP A 19 4.08 16.48 -5.27
CA TRP A 19 3.13 15.93 -6.24
C TRP A 19 2.09 16.97 -6.72
N SER A 20 1.64 17.87 -5.86
CA SER A 20 0.69 18.93 -6.26
C SER A 20 1.24 19.88 -7.35
N GLY A 21 2.56 20.01 -7.47
CA GLY A 21 3.22 20.82 -8.50
C GLY A 21 3.72 20.03 -9.71
N SER A 22 3.79 18.70 -9.61
CA SER A 22 4.40 17.82 -10.63
C SER A 22 3.46 16.72 -11.13
N TYR A 23 2.17 16.79 -10.81
CA TYR A 23 1.18 15.75 -11.10
C TYR A 23 1.09 15.32 -12.57
N GLU A 24 1.50 16.17 -13.51
CA GLU A 24 1.53 15.86 -14.94
C GLU A 24 2.67 14.91 -15.34
N THR A 25 3.79 14.93 -14.61
CA THR A 25 5.02 14.18 -14.96
C THR A 25 5.43 13.16 -13.91
N ALA A 26 4.95 13.29 -12.67
CA ALA A 26 5.29 12.43 -11.56
C ALA A 26 4.06 11.70 -11.01
N HIS A 27 4.14 10.36 -10.97
CA HIS A 27 3.14 9.55 -10.30
C HIS A 27 3.50 9.37 -8.83
N TYR A 28 2.61 9.81 -7.94
CA TYR A 28 2.80 9.65 -6.51
C TYR A 28 2.51 8.21 -6.07
N MET A 29 3.57 7.40 -5.98
CA MET A 29 3.52 6.03 -5.46
C MET A 29 3.39 6.02 -3.94
N LEU A 30 2.17 6.19 -3.45
CA LEU A 30 1.87 6.10 -2.02
C LEU A 30 1.90 4.62 -1.57
N GLY A 31 2.88 4.26 -0.74
CA GLY A 31 3.16 2.87 -0.33
C GLY A 31 2.32 2.31 0.82
N THR A 32 1.21 2.94 1.18
CA THR A 32 0.35 2.53 2.29
C THR A 32 -1.13 2.66 1.93
N ALA A 33 -2.01 1.86 2.53
CA ALA A 33 -3.46 1.95 2.31
C ALA A 33 -4.07 3.14 3.09
N ALA A 34 -3.45 4.32 3.00
CA ALA A 34 -3.88 5.54 3.65
C ALA A 34 -3.88 6.71 2.65
N GLY A 35 -4.58 7.81 2.99
CA GLY A 35 -4.71 8.98 2.12
C GLY A 35 -6.09 9.13 1.49
N PRO A 36 -6.28 10.16 0.64
CA PRO A 36 -7.57 10.44 0.01
C PRO A 36 -7.93 9.38 -1.03
N HIS A 37 -9.23 9.14 -1.22
CA HIS A 37 -9.73 8.36 -2.36
C HIS A 37 -9.16 8.97 -3.66
N PRO A 38 -8.57 8.19 -4.60
CA PRO A 38 -8.68 6.74 -4.84
C PRO A 38 -7.51 5.86 -4.36
N PHE A 39 -6.48 6.42 -3.72
CA PHE A 39 -5.25 5.69 -3.37
C PHE A 39 -5.47 4.46 -2.46
N PRO A 40 -6.30 4.52 -1.39
CA PRO A 40 -6.54 3.35 -0.54
C PRO A 40 -7.16 2.17 -1.29
N THR A 41 -8.01 2.45 -2.30
CA THR A 41 -8.64 1.40 -3.12
C THR A 41 -7.62 0.72 -4.00
N ILE A 42 -6.75 1.48 -4.66
CA ILE A 42 -5.69 0.95 -5.54
C ILE A 42 -4.72 0.07 -4.74
N VAL A 43 -4.24 0.58 -3.60
CA VAL A 43 -3.28 -0.16 -2.76
C VAL A 43 -3.90 -1.45 -2.22
N ARG A 44 -5.18 -1.42 -1.85
CA ARG A 44 -5.91 -2.64 -1.43
C ARG A 44 -5.97 -3.67 -2.55
N GLU A 45 -6.34 -3.27 -3.77
CA GLU A 45 -6.43 -4.20 -4.89
C GLU A 45 -5.06 -4.79 -5.24
N PHE A 46 -3.99 -3.99 -5.18
CA PHE A 46 -2.62 -4.45 -5.40
C PHE A 46 -2.02 -5.27 -4.26
N GLN A 47 -2.68 -5.38 -3.11
CA GLN A 47 -2.24 -6.24 -2.00
C GLN A 47 -3.16 -7.47 -1.83
N ARG A 48 -4.25 -7.56 -2.60
CA ARG A 48 -5.26 -8.63 -2.50
C ARG A 48 -4.69 -10.02 -2.78
N MET A 49 -3.72 -10.13 -3.69
CA MET A 49 -3.13 -11.43 -4.06
C MET A 49 -2.50 -12.16 -2.87
N ILE A 50 -1.94 -11.44 -1.89
CA ILE A 50 -1.34 -12.04 -0.70
C ILE A 50 -2.39 -12.84 0.08
N GLY A 51 -3.59 -12.29 0.23
CA GLY A 51 -4.69 -12.96 0.92
C GLY A 51 -5.25 -14.15 0.13
N GLU A 52 -5.34 -14.01 -1.19
CA GLU A 52 -5.82 -15.08 -2.09
C GLU A 52 -4.87 -16.28 -2.09
N GLU A 53 -3.57 -16.04 -2.24
CA GLU A 53 -2.53 -17.06 -2.19
C GLU A 53 -2.47 -17.72 -0.80
N THR A 54 -2.52 -16.94 0.28
CA THR A 54 -2.52 -17.47 1.65
C THR A 54 -3.73 -18.37 1.89
N LYS A 55 -4.92 -17.98 1.41
CA LYS A 55 -6.14 -18.78 1.55
C LYS A 55 -6.04 -20.11 0.78
N ALA A 56 -5.52 -20.07 -0.44
CA ALA A 56 -5.30 -21.27 -1.25
C ALA A 56 -4.30 -22.23 -0.56
N GLN A 57 -3.15 -21.69 -0.13
CA GLN A 57 -2.09 -22.47 0.55
C GLN A 57 -2.56 -23.11 1.86
N ILE A 58 -3.37 -22.39 2.66
CA ILE A 58 -3.92 -22.93 3.91
C ILE A 58 -4.92 -24.05 3.63
N LEU A 59 -5.82 -23.88 2.64
CA LEU A 59 -6.79 -24.91 2.29
C LEU A 59 -6.08 -26.17 1.79
N GLU A 60 -5.14 -26.03 0.87
CA GLU A 60 -4.34 -27.14 0.34
C GLU A 60 -3.61 -27.91 1.45
N LYS A 61 -2.89 -27.21 2.34
CA LYS A 61 -2.18 -27.83 3.47
C LYS A 61 -3.12 -28.49 4.48
N ARG A 62 -4.31 -27.91 4.73
CA ARG A 62 -5.30 -28.46 5.66
C ARG A 62 -5.94 -29.74 5.13
N PHE A 63 -6.16 -29.84 3.82
CA PHE A 63 -6.66 -31.08 3.20
C PHE A 63 -5.56 -32.14 3.09
N ALA A 64 -4.31 -31.74 2.78
CA ALA A 64 -3.17 -32.66 2.74
C ALA A 64 -2.85 -33.28 4.12
N CYS A 65 -2.97 -32.52 5.21
CA CYS A 65 -2.76 -33.01 6.57
C CYS A 65 -3.88 -33.96 7.05
N ARG A 66 -5.11 -33.81 6.54
CA ARG A 66 -6.26 -34.65 6.94
C ARG A 66 -6.30 -36.01 6.22
N MET A 67 -5.56 -36.18 5.13
CA MET A 67 -5.41 -37.46 4.41
C MET A 67 -4.20 -38.28 4.87
N ARG A 68 -3.47 -37.83 5.90
CA ARG A 68 -2.35 -38.55 6.52
C ARG A 68 -2.77 -39.08 7.88
#